data_AF-A0A3M2GUP2-F1
#
_entry.id   AF-A0A3M2GUP2-F1
#
_cell.length_a   1.000
_cell.length_b   1.000
_cell.length_c   1.000
_cell.angle_alpha   90.00
_cell.angle_beta   90.00
_cell.angle_gamma   90.00
#
_symmetry.space_group_name_H-M   'P 1'
#
loop_
_entity.id
_entity.type
_entity.pdbx_description
1 polymer ?
#
loop_
_entity_poly.entity_id
_entity_poly.type
_entity_poly.pdbx_seq_one_letter_code
_entity_poly.pdbx_strand_id
1 'polypeptide(L)'
;MENVNSNGKFKENIILLVIGFVLTSILGGGIGTYFQHRAWENQWKVLRIERELQHKTKVFERISSLLDERLFRARQLLWSLNGKFKDKDVEQRLQMYRESVRNWNEQLNSNSALIEIYFGKDFRDKFEREIGKEFVDNGMVIEKLYNQYRRTKKRVNTTQAEQKLNDLYKKIYRFDLELLESIKNLSENPV
;
A
#
# COMPACT_ATOMS: atom_id res chain seq x y z
N MET A 1 41.37 -10.04 -78.03
CA MET A 1 40.89 -8.75 -77.47
C MET A 1 39.59 -9.04 -76.71
N GLU A 2 39.70 -9.55 -75.49
CA GLU A 2 38.55 -9.96 -74.69
C GLU A 2 38.87 -9.70 -73.21
N ASN A 3 39.13 -8.45 -72.85
CA ASN A 3 39.48 -8.10 -71.46
C ASN A 3 38.92 -6.74 -70.99
N VAL A 4 38.13 -6.06 -71.82
CA VAL A 4 37.55 -4.75 -71.46
C VAL A 4 36.10 -4.88 -70.94
N ASN A 5 35.41 -5.98 -71.26
CA ASN A 5 33.98 -6.15 -70.91
C ASN A 5 33.71 -6.87 -69.56
N SER A 6 34.75 -7.42 -68.92
CA SER A 6 34.65 -8.07 -67.59
C SER A 6 34.64 -7.05 -66.44
N ASN A 7 35.46 -6.00 -66.55
CA ASN A 7 35.59 -4.96 -65.52
C ASN A 7 34.34 -4.09 -65.37
N GLY A 8 33.56 -3.88 -66.44
CA GLY A 8 32.28 -3.15 -66.39
C GLY A 8 31.21 -3.92 -65.61
N LYS A 9 31.01 -5.19 -65.95
CA LYS A 9 30.06 -6.08 -65.26
C LYS A 9 30.42 -6.31 -63.79
N PHE A 10 31.72 -6.41 -63.46
CA PHE A 10 32.17 -6.55 -62.07
C PHE A 10 31.87 -5.30 -61.24
N LYS A 11 32.08 -4.10 -61.79
CA LYS A 11 31.72 -2.83 -61.13
C LYS A 11 30.22 -2.70 -60.92
N GLU A 12 29.41 -3.03 -61.93
CA GLU A 12 27.94 -3.03 -61.82
C GLU A 12 27.44 -4.00 -60.74
N ASN A 13 28.01 -5.21 -60.67
CA ASN A 13 27.67 -6.20 -59.65
C ASN A 13 28.03 -5.75 -58.23
N ILE A 14 29.19 -5.12 -58.04
CA ILE A 14 29.59 -4.56 -56.74
C ILE A 14 28.64 -3.43 -56.34
N ILE A 15 28.31 -2.53 -57.27
CA ILE A 15 27.39 -1.41 -57.02
C ILE A 15 26.02 -1.95 -56.61
N LEU A 16 25.49 -2.95 -57.32
CA LEU A 16 24.22 -3.62 -56.99
C LEU A 16 24.26 -4.27 -55.60
N LEU A 17 25.36 -4.93 -55.23
CA LEU A 17 25.51 -5.58 -53.93
C LEU A 17 25.55 -4.54 -52.80
N VAL A 18 26.30 -3.45 -52.98
CA VAL A 18 26.35 -2.34 -52.01
C VAL A 18 24.98 -1.68 -51.87
N ILE A 19 24.28 -1.43 -52.97
CA ILE A 19 22.92 -0.87 -52.95
C ILE A 19 21.95 -1.81 -52.21
N GLY A 20 21.98 -3.10 -52.51
CA GLY A 20 21.15 -4.10 -51.83
C GLY A 20 21.46 -4.19 -50.33
N PHE A 21 22.73 -4.11 -49.94
CA PHE A 21 23.15 -4.11 -48.55
C PHE A 21 22.70 -2.85 -47.81
N VAL A 22 22.81 -1.68 -48.42
CA VAL A 22 22.33 -0.41 -47.84
C VAL A 22 20.81 -0.41 -47.71
N LEU A 23 20.08 -0.84 -48.75
CA LEU A 23 18.62 -0.95 -48.71
C LEU A 23 18.13 -1.92 -47.63
N THR A 24 18.73 -3.11 -47.54
CA THR A 24 18.39 -4.09 -46.50
C THR A 24 18.76 -3.62 -45.10
N SER A 25 19.87 -2.90 -44.93
CA SER A 25 20.26 -2.31 -43.64
C SER A 25 19.32 -1.19 -43.19
N ILE A 26 18.89 -0.33 -44.11
CA ILE A 26 17.92 0.74 -43.80
C ILE A 26 16.55 0.14 -43.46
N LEU A 27 16.08 -0.85 -44.23
CA LEU A 27 14.82 -1.55 -43.96
C LEU A 27 14.89 -2.32 -42.63
N GLY A 28 15.99 -3.03 -42.37
CA GLY A 28 16.22 -3.74 -41.11
C GLY A 28 16.31 -2.81 -39.90
N GLY A 29 17.01 -1.67 -40.03
CA GLY A 29 17.11 -0.65 -39.00
C GLY A 29 15.77 0.04 -38.72
N GLY A 30 14.99 0.35 -39.76
CA GLY A 30 13.65 0.94 -39.62
C GLY A 30 12.68 -0.01 -38.90
N ILE A 31 12.69 -1.29 -39.26
CA ILE A 31 11.89 -2.32 -38.58
C ILE A 31 12.36 -2.48 -37.13
N GLY A 32 13.67 -2.55 -36.90
CA GLY A 32 14.27 -2.68 -35.56
C GLY A 32 13.89 -1.53 -34.63
N THR A 33 13.98 -0.28 -35.11
CA THR A 33 13.59 0.90 -34.32
C THR A 33 12.11 0.94 -34.00
N TYR A 34 11.23 0.55 -34.92
CA TYR A 34 9.79 0.45 -34.67
C TYR A 34 9.46 -0.58 -33.58
N PHE A 35 10.06 -1.78 -33.66
CA PHE A 35 9.87 -2.81 -32.63
C PHE A 35 10.49 -2.42 -31.28
N GLN A 36 11.66 -1.77 -31.28
CA GLN A 36 12.30 -1.26 -30.06
C GLN A 36 11.44 -0.19 -29.38
N HIS A 37 10.86 0.74 -30.14
CA HIS A 37 9.99 1.77 -29.61
C HIS A 37 8.73 1.18 -28.97
N ARG A 38 8.09 0.23 -29.65
CA ARG A 38 6.90 -0.45 -29.11
C ARG A 38 7.21 -1.32 -27.88
N ALA A 39 8.36 -1.99 -27.85
CA ALA A 39 8.81 -2.76 -26.70
C ALA A 39 9.10 -1.85 -25.50
N TRP A 40 9.75 -0.71 -25.74
CA TRP A 40 10.04 0.31 -24.74
C TRP A 40 8.75 0.84 -24.11
N GLU A 41 7.77 1.27 -24.90
CA GLU A 41 6.48 1.77 -24.37
C GLU A 41 5.78 0.76 -23.46
N ASN A 42 5.75 -0.51 -23.88
CA ASN A 42 5.17 -1.58 -23.07
C ASN A 42 5.95 -1.82 -21.77
N GLN A 43 7.29 -1.80 -21.81
CA GLN A 43 8.13 -1.92 -20.62
C GLN A 43 7.90 -0.78 -19.63
N TRP A 44 7.77 0.47 -20.11
CA TRP A 44 7.49 1.61 -19.24
C TRP A 44 6.11 1.54 -18.57
N LYS A 45 5.10 1.06 -19.30
CA LYS A 45 3.76 0.83 -18.72
C LYS A 45 3.83 -0.21 -17.60
N VAL A 46 4.42 -1.37 -17.85
CA VAL A 46 4.60 -2.43 -16.84
C VAL A 46 5.37 -1.91 -15.63
N LEU A 47 6.50 -1.22 -15.84
CA LEU A 47 7.31 -0.66 -14.74
C LEU A 47 6.57 0.41 -13.93
N ARG A 48 5.63 1.14 -14.53
CA ARG A 48 4.82 2.12 -13.84
C ARG A 48 3.77 1.43 -12.97
N ILE A 49 3.07 0.45 -13.51
CA ILE A 49 2.05 -0.34 -12.79
C ILE A 49 2.69 -1.09 -11.62
N GLU A 50 3.82 -1.75 -11.86
CA GLU A 50 4.60 -2.45 -10.83
C GLU A 50 4.96 -1.51 -9.68
N ARG A 51 5.47 -0.30 -9.99
CA ARG A 51 5.77 0.71 -8.97
C ARG A 51 4.53 1.16 -8.22
N GLU A 52 3.42 1.40 -8.92
CA GLU A 52 2.17 1.82 -8.30
C GLU A 52 1.64 0.73 -7.35
N LEU A 53 1.60 -0.54 -7.78
CA LEU A 53 1.25 -1.68 -6.93
C LEU A 53 2.13 -1.75 -5.69
N GLN A 54 3.45 -1.65 -5.85
CA GLN A 54 4.39 -1.65 -4.72
C GLN A 54 4.11 -0.50 -3.74
N HIS A 55 3.80 0.70 -4.22
CA HIS A 55 3.45 1.83 -3.37
C HIS A 55 2.13 1.61 -2.64
N LYS A 56 1.07 1.17 -3.34
CA LYS A 56 -0.23 0.88 -2.71
C LYS A 56 -0.10 -0.20 -1.65
N THR A 57 0.61 -1.29 -1.92
CA THR A 57 0.86 -2.37 -0.96
C THR A 57 1.59 -1.86 0.28
N LYS A 58 2.64 -1.05 0.14
CA LYS A 58 3.36 -0.47 1.29
C LYS A 58 2.47 0.44 2.13
N VAL A 59 1.61 1.23 1.49
CA VAL A 59 0.66 2.11 2.19
C VAL A 59 -0.37 1.26 2.94
N PHE A 60 -0.92 0.23 2.31
CA PHE A 60 -1.81 -0.74 2.94
C PHE A 60 -1.16 -1.39 4.19
N GLU A 61 0.02 -1.99 4.05
CA GLU A 61 0.74 -2.65 5.15
C GLU A 61 0.98 -1.70 6.33
N ARG A 62 1.37 -0.46 6.04
CA ARG A 62 1.57 0.59 7.04
C ARG A 62 0.28 0.94 7.78
N ILE A 63 -0.83 1.09 7.07
CA ILE A 63 -2.11 1.49 7.68
C ILE A 63 -2.69 0.34 8.50
N SER A 64 -2.73 -0.87 7.92
CA SER A 64 -3.26 -2.06 8.59
C SER A 64 -2.48 -2.36 9.87
N SER A 65 -1.13 -2.33 9.81
CA SER A 65 -0.30 -2.52 11.02
C SER A 65 -0.55 -1.46 12.11
N LEU A 66 -0.72 -0.19 11.74
CA LEU A 66 -1.02 0.89 12.69
C LEU A 66 -2.39 0.69 13.37
N LEU A 67 -3.40 0.30 12.59
CA LEU A 67 -4.76 0.02 13.07
C LEU A 67 -4.77 -1.17 14.04
N ASP A 68 -4.12 -2.27 13.63
CA ASP A 68 -4.04 -3.50 14.41
C ASP A 68 -3.25 -3.32 15.70
N GLU A 69 -2.12 -2.61 15.67
CA GLU A 69 -1.36 -2.33 16.88
C GLU A 69 -2.22 -1.58 17.90
N ARG A 70 -2.88 -0.48 17.47
CA ARG A 70 -3.69 0.32 18.38
C ARG A 70 -4.85 -0.48 18.96
N LEU A 71 -5.54 -1.25 18.13
CA LEU A 71 -6.64 -2.12 18.55
C LEU A 71 -6.15 -3.19 19.55
N PHE A 72 -5.00 -3.80 19.28
CA PHE A 72 -4.40 -4.80 20.15
C PHE A 72 -4.01 -4.21 21.51
N ARG A 73 -3.36 -3.04 21.55
CA ARG A 73 -3.02 -2.37 22.82
C ARG A 73 -4.26 -2.02 23.64
N ALA A 74 -5.33 -1.59 22.98
CA ALA A 74 -6.60 -1.31 23.64
C ALA A 74 -7.19 -2.57 24.30
N ARG A 75 -7.20 -3.70 23.58
CA ARG A 75 -7.64 -5.01 24.12
C ARG A 75 -6.77 -5.46 25.29
N GLN A 76 -5.45 -5.35 25.16
CA GLN A 76 -4.50 -5.72 26.21
C GLN A 76 -4.74 -4.95 27.51
N LEU A 77 -5.08 -3.66 27.41
CA LEU A 77 -5.44 -2.84 28.56
C LEU A 77 -6.77 -3.31 29.17
N LEU A 78 -7.84 -3.48 28.38
CA LEU A 78 -9.13 -3.95 28.88
C LEU A 78 -9.01 -5.29 29.62
N TRP A 79 -8.32 -6.27 29.03
CA TRP A 79 -8.09 -7.56 29.68
C TRP A 79 -7.36 -7.42 31.02
N SER A 80 -6.47 -6.43 31.14
CA SER A 80 -5.77 -6.18 32.41
C SER A 80 -6.65 -5.56 33.50
N LEU A 81 -7.65 -4.75 33.10
CA LEU A 81 -8.62 -4.15 34.01
C LEU A 81 -9.64 -5.16 34.56
N ASN A 82 -9.94 -6.20 33.78
CA ASN A 82 -10.89 -7.26 34.16
C ASN A 82 -10.20 -8.51 34.75
N GLY A 83 -8.88 -8.65 34.60
CA GLY A 83 -8.11 -9.83 35.02
C GLY A 83 -7.56 -9.77 36.45
N LYS A 84 -6.78 -10.80 36.81
CA LYS A 84 -5.94 -10.83 38.03
C LYS A 84 -4.52 -10.35 37.70
N PHE A 85 -4.37 -9.09 37.31
CA PHE A 85 -3.07 -8.48 37.03
C PHE A 85 -2.57 -7.66 38.22
N LYS A 86 -1.26 -7.55 38.38
CA LYS A 86 -0.67 -6.64 39.37
C LYS A 86 -0.82 -5.20 38.86
N ASP A 87 -0.97 -4.24 39.76
CA ASP A 87 -1.08 -2.81 39.42
C ASP A 87 0.01 -2.32 38.47
N LYS A 88 1.25 -2.79 38.66
CA LYS A 88 2.38 -2.46 37.78
C LYS A 88 2.15 -2.94 36.34
N ASP A 89 1.56 -4.11 36.16
CA ASP A 89 1.29 -4.68 34.83
C ASP A 89 0.18 -3.91 34.12
N VAL A 90 -0.84 -3.47 34.88
CA VAL A 90 -1.92 -2.62 34.35
C VAL A 90 -1.37 -1.26 33.91
N GLU A 91 -0.52 -0.64 34.72
CA GLU A 91 0.10 0.64 34.39
C GLU A 91 1.01 0.54 33.16
N GLN A 92 1.80 -0.54 33.04
CA GLN A 92 2.60 -0.79 31.85
C GLN A 92 1.72 -0.89 30.59
N ARG A 93 0.59 -1.60 30.66
CA ARG A 93 -0.35 -1.73 29.53
C ARG A 93 -1.02 -0.41 29.17
N LEU A 94 -1.30 0.44 30.16
CA LEU A 94 -1.78 1.80 29.91
C LEU A 94 -0.74 2.61 29.14
N GLN A 95 0.54 2.54 29.54
CA GLN A 95 1.62 3.23 28.84
C GLN A 95 1.72 2.77 27.39
N MET A 96 1.69 1.46 27.14
CA MET A 96 1.71 0.90 25.78
C MET A 96 0.49 1.33 24.95
N TYR A 97 -0.69 1.42 25.57
CA TYR A 97 -1.89 1.93 24.91
C TYR A 97 -1.78 3.42 24.58
N ARG A 98 -1.32 4.25 25.51
CA ARG A 98 -1.14 5.69 25.27
C ARG A 98 -0.09 5.96 24.21
N GLU A 99 0.96 5.15 24.18
CA GLU A 99 1.98 5.21 23.14
C GLU A 99 1.40 4.89 21.75
N SER A 100 0.54 3.87 21.62
CA SER A 100 -0.11 3.60 20.33
C SER A 100 -1.09 4.69 19.91
N VAL A 101 -1.77 5.35 20.87
CA VAL A 101 -2.59 6.54 20.59
C VAL A 101 -1.72 7.71 20.11
N ARG A 102 -0.57 7.94 20.74
CA ARG A 102 0.38 8.98 20.34
C ARG A 102 0.90 8.72 18.91
N ASN A 103 1.37 7.51 18.65
CA ASN A 103 1.87 7.09 17.34
C ASN A 103 0.81 7.23 16.24
N TRP A 104 -0.45 6.91 16.54
CA TRP A 104 -1.57 7.17 15.63
C TRP A 104 -1.72 8.65 15.31
N ASN A 105 -1.77 9.51 16.34
CA ASN A 105 -1.99 10.94 16.16
C ASN A 105 -0.87 11.60 15.35
N GLU A 106 0.39 11.24 15.63
CA GLU A 106 1.56 11.78 14.91
C GLU A 106 1.55 11.42 13.42
N GLN A 107 0.97 10.28 13.06
CA GLN A 107 0.94 9.77 11.68
C GLN A 107 -0.39 10.02 10.95
N LEU A 108 -1.39 10.59 11.63
CA LEU A 108 -2.75 10.72 11.10
C LEU A 108 -2.78 11.50 9.78
N ASN A 109 -2.14 12.67 9.74
CA ASN A 109 -2.15 13.52 8.55
C ASN A 109 -1.39 12.87 7.37
N SER A 110 -0.20 12.30 7.63
CA SER A 110 0.59 11.66 6.58
C SER A 110 -0.12 10.44 6.02
N ASN A 111 -0.74 9.62 6.87
CA ASN A 111 -1.45 8.43 6.41
C ASN A 111 -2.71 8.81 5.63
N SER A 112 -3.45 9.83 6.06
CA SER A 112 -4.64 10.30 5.34
C SER A 112 -4.30 10.83 3.94
N ALA A 113 -3.22 11.60 3.82
CA ALA A 113 -2.72 12.04 2.52
C ALA A 113 -2.31 10.86 1.63
N LEU A 114 -1.61 9.85 2.18
CA LEU A 114 -1.24 8.65 1.43
C LEU A 114 -2.48 7.86 0.98
N ILE A 115 -3.48 7.67 1.85
CA ILE A 115 -4.72 6.98 1.51
C ILE A 115 -5.40 7.70 0.35
N GLU A 116 -5.54 9.01 0.43
CA GLU A 116 -6.20 9.79 -0.62
C GLU A 116 -5.46 9.72 -1.96
N ILE A 117 -4.12 9.81 -1.94
CA ILE A 117 -3.30 9.74 -3.16
C ILE A 117 -3.41 8.36 -3.82
N TYR A 118 -3.38 7.29 -3.05
CA TYR A 118 -3.23 5.92 -3.59
C TYR A 118 -4.55 5.16 -3.75
N PHE A 119 -5.56 5.49 -2.93
CA PHE A 119 -6.85 4.80 -2.88
C PHE A 119 -8.04 5.74 -3.14
N GLY A 120 -7.85 7.05 -2.99
CA GLY A 120 -8.88 8.05 -3.25
C GLY A 120 -9.55 8.58 -1.99
N LYS A 121 -10.32 9.65 -2.18
CA LYS A 121 -10.95 10.42 -1.10
C LYS A 121 -11.93 9.60 -0.26
N ASP A 122 -12.67 8.68 -0.86
CA ASP A 122 -13.66 7.86 -0.13
C ASP A 122 -12.99 6.97 0.92
N PHE A 123 -11.84 6.37 0.62
CA PHE A 123 -11.06 5.60 1.59
C PHE A 123 -10.52 6.50 2.71
N ARG A 124 -10.07 7.71 2.38
CA ARG A 124 -9.60 8.68 3.37
C ARG A 124 -10.73 9.12 4.30
N ASP A 125 -11.91 9.39 3.75
CA ASP A 125 -13.09 9.75 4.54
C ASP A 125 -13.53 8.59 5.47
N LYS A 126 -13.53 7.32 4.99
CA LYS A 126 -13.78 6.14 5.85
C LYS A 126 -12.75 6.02 6.98
N PHE A 127 -11.47 6.18 6.65
CA PHE A 127 -10.38 6.08 7.61
C PHE A 127 -10.50 7.13 8.74
N GLU A 128 -10.74 8.40 8.40
CA GLU A 128 -10.82 9.48 9.39
C GLU A 128 -12.17 9.50 10.13
N ARG A 129 -13.28 9.47 9.39
CA ARG A 129 -14.61 9.78 9.92
C ARG A 129 -15.31 8.58 10.53
N GLU A 130 -15.01 7.38 10.06
CA GLU A 130 -15.60 6.15 10.60
C GLU A 130 -14.64 5.50 11.59
N ILE A 131 -13.46 5.07 11.12
CA ILE A 131 -12.50 4.34 11.95
C ILE A 131 -11.86 5.26 13.00
N GLY A 132 -11.36 6.42 12.58
CA GLY A 132 -10.74 7.39 13.47
C GLY A 132 -11.68 7.86 14.58
N LYS A 133 -12.94 8.16 14.23
CA LYS A 133 -13.98 8.52 15.21
C LYS A 133 -14.23 7.40 16.22
N GLU A 134 -14.37 6.16 15.77
CA GLU A 134 -14.59 5.01 16.67
C GLU A 134 -13.41 4.80 17.62
N PHE A 135 -12.17 5.02 17.18
CA PHE A 135 -11.03 4.97 18.08
C PHE A 135 -11.08 6.04 19.18
N VAL A 136 -11.51 7.25 18.86
CA VAL A 136 -11.69 8.33 19.84
C VAL A 136 -12.78 7.94 20.85
N ASP A 137 -13.93 7.48 20.36
CA ASP A 137 -15.07 7.08 21.20
C ASP A 137 -14.70 5.91 22.13
N ASN A 138 -14.01 4.91 21.61
CA ASN A 138 -13.50 3.79 22.41
C ASN A 138 -12.44 4.24 23.42
N GLY A 139 -11.55 5.16 23.04
CA GLY A 139 -10.52 5.68 23.94
C GLY A 139 -11.08 6.41 25.16
N MET A 140 -12.15 7.20 24.97
CA MET A 140 -12.85 7.85 26.09
C MET A 140 -13.44 6.83 27.07
N VAL A 141 -14.00 5.73 26.55
CA VAL A 141 -14.54 4.65 27.39
C VAL A 141 -13.41 3.94 28.15
N ILE A 142 -12.32 3.60 27.47
CA ILE A 142 -11.16 2.93 28.08
C ILE A 142 -10.55 3.76 29.21
N GLU A 143 -10.32 5.06 28.99
CA GLU A 143 -9.78 5.95 30.03
C GLU A 143 -10.74 6.08 31.23
N LYS A 144 -12.06 6.09 31.00
CA LYS A 144 -13.06 6.06 32.09
C LYS A 144 -12.95 4.77 32.92
N LEU A 145 -12.81 3.62 32.28
CA LEU A 145 -12.67 2.32 32.94
C LEU A 145 -11.34 2.24 33.72
N TYR A 146 -10.24 2.72 33.14
CA TYR A 146 -8.96 2.80 33.84
C TYR A 146 -9.05 3.72 35.08
N ASN A 147 -9.70 4.88 34.97
CA ASN A 147 -9.89 5.78 36.12
C ASN A 147 -10.73 5.14 37.24
N GLN A 148 -11.74 4.35 36.89
CA GLN A 148 -12.49 3.56 37.87
C GLN A 148 -11.62 2.51 38.56
N TYR A 149 -10.82 1.77 37.79
CA TYR A 149 -9.85 0.81 38.32
C TYR A 149 -8.85 1.52 39.26
N ARG A 150 -8.27 2.64 38.84
CA ARG A 150 -7.28 3.40 39.62
C ARG A 150 -7.82 3.83 40.98
N ARG A 151 -9.09 4.25 41.06
CA ARG A 151 -9.76 4.68 42.30
C ARG A 151 -10.09 3.52 43.24
N THR A 152 -10.57 2.41 42.67
CA THR A 152 -11.13 1.30 43.46
C THR A 152 -10.12 0.18 43.72
N LYS A 153 -9.11 0.05 42.87
CA LYS A 153 -8.17 -1.09 42.79
C LYS A 153 -8.87 -2.44 42.66
N LYS A 154 -10.12 -2.42 42.15
CA LYS A 154 -10.94 -3.60 41.90
C LYS A 154 -11.09 -3.81 40.41
N ARG A 155 -11.35 -5.06 40.03
CA ARG A 155 -11.67 -5.42 38.65
C ARG A 155 -12.84 -4.60 38.15
N VAL A 156 -12.75 -4.17 36.90
CA VAL A 156 -13.78 -3.39 36.23
C VAL A 156 -14.41 -4.26 35.16
N ASN A 157 -15.74 -4.19 35.04
CA ASN A 157 -16.45 -4.86 33.95
C ASN A 157 -16.10 -4.16 32.61
N THR A 158 -15.44 -4.89 31.72
CA THR A 158 -15.00 -4.40 30.41
C THR A 158 -15.86 -4.89 29.25
N THR A 159 -16.90 -5.71 29.49
CA THR A 159 -17.66 -6.41 28.43
C THR A 159 -18.17 -5.46 27.35
N GLN A 160 -18.75 -4.32 27.73
CA GLN A 160 -19.28 -3.35 26.75
C GLN A 160 -18.16 -2.71 25.91
N ALA A 161 -17.01 -2.41 26.51
CA ALA A 161 -15.87 -1.84 25.79
C ALA A 161 -15.25 -2.87 24.85
N GLU A 162 -15.17 -4.14 25.26
CA GLU A 162 -14.70 -5.23 24.42
C GLU A 162 -15.62 -5.46 23.21
N GLN A 163 -16.94 -5.38 23.40
CA GLN A 163 -17.91 -5.44 22.30
C GLN A 163 -17.69 -4.30 21.29
N LYS A 164 -17.52 -3.06 21.76
CA LYS A 164 -17.24 -1.92 20.88
C LYS A 164 -15.91 -2.09 20.11
N LEU A 165 -14.86 -2.60 20.75
CA LEU A 165 -13.61 -2.91 20.05
C LEU A 165 -13.78 -4.04 19.03
N ASN A 166 -14.65 -5.01 19.27
CA ASN A 166 -14.95 -6.07 18.30
C ASN A 166 -15.74 -5.56 17.10
N ASP A 167 -16.63 -4.58 17.31
CA ASP A 167 -17.32 -3.94 16.19
C ASP A 167 -16.37 -3.04 15.39
N LEU A 168 -15.46 -2.33 16.05
CA LEU A 168 -14.38 -1.60 15.39
C LEU A 168 -13.46 -2.55 14.59
N TYR A 169 -13.10 -3.70 15.15
CA TYR A 169 -12.33 -4.72 14.43
C TYR A 169 -12.98 -5.16 13.13
N LYS A 170 -14.31 -5.40 13.13
CA LYS A 170 -15.04 -5.75 11.90
C LYS A 170 -14.99 -4.63 10.86
N LYS A 171 -15.04 -3.36 11.29
CA LYS A 171 -14.92 -2.19 10.40
C LYS A 171 -13.52 -2.10 9.80
N ILE A 172 -12.47 -2.26 10.61
CA ILE A 172 -11.07 -2.29 10.17
C ILE A 172 -10.87 -3.43 9.16
N TYR A 173 -11.34 -4.63 9.47
CA TYR A 173 -11.23 -5.77 8.56
C TYR A 173 -11.89 -5.51 7.20
N ARG A 174 -13.09 -4.91 7.18
CA ARG A 174 -13.75 -4.54 5.92
C ARG A 174 -12.95 -3.50 5.15
N PHE A 175 -12.45 -2.48 5.84
CA PHE A 175 -11.61 -1.45 5.23
C PHE A 175 -10.34 -2.03 4.61
N ASP A 176 -9.66 -2.95 5.31
CA ASP A 176 -8.48 -3.65 4.80
C ASP A 176 -8.81 -4.49 3.56
N LEU A 177 -9.95 -5.18 3.54
CA LEU A 177 -10.41 -5.91 2.35
C LEU A 177 -10.67 -4.98 1.16
N GLU A 178 -11.33 -3.85 1.37
CA GLU A 178 -11.61 -2.89 0.30
C GLU A 178 -10.30 -2.30 -0.28
N LEU A 179 -9.29 -2.03 0.56
CA LEU A 179 -7.97 -1.59 0.11
C LEU A 179 -7.27 -2.67 -0.71
N LEU A 180 -7.29 -3.92 -0.24
CA LEU A 180 -6.71 -5.05 -0.96
C LEU A 180 -7.42 -5.31 -2.30
N GLU A 181 -8.74 -5.17 -2.34
CA GLU A 181 -9.51 -5.27 -3.58
C GLU A 181 -9.13 -4.16 -4.56
N SER A 182 -8.90 -2.93 -4.08
CA SER A 182 -8.37 -1.84 -4.93
C SER A 182 -6.98 -2.16 -5.50
N ILE A 183 -6.10 -2.82 -4.74
CA ILE A 183 -4.77 -3.25 -5.22
C ILE A 183 -4.93 -4.36 -6.25
N LYS A 184 -5.77 -5.36 -5.96
CA LYS A 184 -6.04 -6.49 -6.85
C LYS A 184 -6.60 -6.02 -8.19
N ASN A 185 -7.56 -5.10 -8.18
CA ASN A 185 -8.18 -4.57 -9.40
C ASN A 185 -7.16 -3.87 -10.31
N LEU A 186 -6.18 -3.17 -9.74
CA LEU A 186 -5.08 -2.57 -10.52
C LEU A 186 -4.16 -3.62 -11.13
N SER A 187 -3.93 -4.74 -10.43
CA SER A 187 -3.12 -5.86 -10.93
C SER A 187 -3.82 -6.63 -12.05
N GLU A 188 -5.14 -6.80 -11.98
CA GLU A 188 -5.92 -7.57 -12.96
C GLU A 188 -6.32 -6.74 -14.19
N ASN A 189 -6.53 -5.44 -14.01
CA ASN A 189 -6.93 -4.51 -15.08
C ASN A 189 -6.02 -3.27 -15.09
N PRO A 190 -4.76 -3.41 -15.54
CA PRO A 190 -3.86 -2.28 -15.71
C PRO A 190 -4.39 -1.35 -16.81
N VAL A 191 -4.64 -0.08 -16.45
CA VAL A 191 -5.11 1.00 -17.35
C VAL A 191 -4.08 1.33 -18.44
#